data_AF-A0A950CFJ8-F1
#
_entry.id   AF-A0A950CFJ8-F1
#
_cell.length_a   1.000
_cell.length_b   1.000
_cell.length_c   1.000
_cell.angle_alpha   90.00
_cell.angle_beta   90.00
_cell.angle_gamma   90.00
#
_symmetry.space_group_name_H-M   'P 1'
#
loop_
_entity.id
_entity.type
_entity.pdbx_description
1 polymer ?
#
loop_
_entity_poly.entity_id
_entity_poly.type
_entity_poly.pdbx_seq_one_letter_code
_entity_poly.pdbx_strand_id
1 'polypeptide(L)'
;MMIRTALGLPISPNSLTKAWQSLSASRPTMYISVILVVNLVVYMYQLRTQSIFACPANLYDSDHYIADCGAGGYGEYEKGAFWFDLEPSVRAFAKNADVLFVGDSRLQVGFSTAATANWFSAASTRYYLLGFGGLENMVFAGGLLRRIQPKASVYVMQVDGFFTRSESPALKAILHDPEARHRYEVKRLWQRVHEPVCRNLPGFCGHNPVRFRSRETGAYIDPPRKWEHIPVSYDQAINQDAVNSYTDAAILFLSQVPVKPSCVILTEVPKTKTKIGNAKAVATALGTNFVAPEISEGLGTDDGLHMNRPTAQRWSQAFFEAAGSKIQSCLEKTRSDTPVEQHLVDPTAH
;
A
#
# COMPACT_ATOMS: atom_id res chain seq x y z
N MET A 1 42.41 -19.33 -84.59
CA MET A 1 43.22 -20.11 -83.63
C MET A 1 42.41 -20.16 -82.33
N MET A 2 41.72 -21.27 -82.09
CA MET A 2 40.81 -21.46 -80.94
C MET A 2 41.52 -22.27 -79.85
N ILE A 3 41.54 -21.77 -78.62
CA ILE A 3 41.98 -22.53 -77.45
C ILE A 3 40.72 -23.03 -76.74
N ARG A 4 40.47 -24.34 -76.85
CA ARG A 4 39.51 -25.08 -76.02
C ARG A 4 40.21 -25.48 -74.72
N THR A 5 39.65 -25.12 -73.58
CA THR A 5 39.94 -25.78 -72.30
C THR A 5 39.00 -26.96 -72.10
N ALA A 6 39.58 -28.10 -71.75
CA ALA A 6 38.89 -29.33 -71.40
C ALA A 6 38.51 -29.26 -69.91
N LEU A 7 37.22 -29.07 -69.63
CA LEU A 7 36.46 -29.40 -68.40
C LEU A 7 35.31 -28.39 -68.29
N GLY A 8 34.17 -28.75 -68.89
CA GLY A 8 32.94 -27.97 -68.85
C GLY A 8 32.27 -28.05 -67.48
N LEU A 9 32.66 -27.17 -66.56
CA LEU A 9 31.87 -26.83 -65.38
C LEU A 9 31.53 -25.32 -65.42
N PRO A 10 30.26 -24.92 -65.30
CA PRO A 10 29.91 -23.51 -65.16
C PRO A 10 30.45 -22.99 -63.83
N ILE A 11 31.36 -22.03 -63.89
CA ILE A 11 31.77 -21.25 -62.72
C ILE A 11 30.57 -20.40 -62.32
N SER A 12 29.94 -20.77 -61.20
CA SER A 12 28.89 -20.00 -60.55
C SER A 12 29.39 -18.58 -60.28
N PRO A 13 28.73 -17.51 -60.77
CA PRO A 13 29.11 -16.16 -60.42
C PRO A 13 28.85 -15.97 -58.92
N ASN A 14 29.91 -15.64 -58.18
CA ASN A 14 29.89 -15.26 -56.77
C ASN A 14 28.75 -14.26 -56.48
N SER A 15 27.58 -14.77 -56.08
CA SER A 15 26.43 -13.98 -55.64
C SER A 15 26.57 -13.57 -54.17
N LEU A 16 27.46 -14.22 -53.42
CA LEU A 16 27.71 -13.97 -52.00
C LEU A 16 28.47 -12.65 -51.73
N THR A 17 29.29 -12.16 -52.66
CA THR A 17 30.04 -10.90 -52.47
C THR A 17 29.23 -9.65 -52.79
N LYS A 18 28.22 -9.72 -53.67
CA LYS A 18 27.31 -8.58 -53.94
C LYS A 18 26.27 -8.36 -52.84
N ALA A 19 25.87 -9.41 -52.12
CA ALA A 19 25.00 -9.27 -50.95
C ALA A 19 25.70 -8.51 -49.81
N TRP A 20 27.02 -8.65 -49.67
CA TRP A 20 27.80 -7.93 -48.64
C TRP A 20 28.11 -6.47 -49.00
N GLN A 21 28.24 -6.13 -50.28
CA GLN A 21 28.40 -4.73 -50.72
C GLN A 21 27.07 -3.94 -50.70
N SER A 22 25.93 -4.62 -50.69
CA SER A 22 24.63 -3.98 -50.45
C SER A 22 24.37 -3.66 -48.96
N LEU A 23 25.19 -4.18 -48.04
CA LEU A 23 25.12 -3.94 -46.60
C LEU A 23 26.08 -2.85 -46.11
N SER A 24 26.93 -2.29 -46.98
CA SER A 24 27.62 -1.03 -46.70
C SER A 24 26.63 0.12 -46.82
N ALA A 25 25.72 0.16 -45.86
CA ALA A 25 24.75 1.22 -45.67
C ALA A 25 25.48 2.56 -45.69
N SER A 26 24.90 3.55 -46.39
CA SER A 26 25.43 4.91 -46.42
C SER A 26 25.77 5.38 -45.00
N ARG A 27 26.86 6.15 -44.81
CA ARG A 27 27.27 6.67 -43.48
C ARG A 27 26.10 7.20 -42.62
N PRO A 28 25.07 7.87 -43.19
CA PRO A 28 23.86 8.24 -42.47
C PRO A 28 23.08 7.07 -41.85
N THR A 29 22.94 5.94 -42.54
CA THR A 29 22.21 4.77 -42.04
C THR A 29 22.90 4.17 -40.82
N MET A 30 24.24 4.03 -40.85
CA MET A 30 25.00 3.54 -39.71
C MET A 30 24.85 4.50 -38.51
N TYR A 31 24.91 5.80 -38.75
CA TYR A 31 24.72 6.82 -37.71
C TYR A 31 23.31 6.75 -37.08
N ILE A 32 22.27 6.62 -37.92
CA ILE A 32 20.88 6.46 -37.45
C ILE A 32 20.73 5.17 -36.63
N SER A 33 21.28 4.04 -37.09
CA SER A 33 21.23 2.79 -36.35
C SER A 33 21.91 2.89 -34.99
N VAL A 34 23.08 3.53 -34.91
CA VAL A 34 23.77 3.77 -33.64
C VAL A 34 22.92 4.63 -32.70
N ILE A 35 22.33 5.72 -33.21
CA ILE A 35 21.43 6.57 -32.40
C ILE A 35 20.23 5.77 -31.89
N LEU A 36 19.59 4.96 -32.73
CA LEU A 36 18.44 4.15 -32.33
C LEU A 36 18.82 3.12 -31.26
N VAL A 37 19.96 2.45 -31.40
CA VAL A 37 20.48 1.51 -30.39
C VAL A 37 20.77 2.23 -29.08
N VAL A 38 21.43 3.38 -29.11
CA VAL A 38 21.71 4.17 -27.90
C VAL A 38 20.41 4.60 -27.21
N ASN A 39 19.43 5.12 -27.97
CA ASN A 39 18.13 5.51 -27.41
C ASN A 39 17.39 4.32 -26.81
N LEU A 40 17.41 3.16 -27.48
CA LEU A 40 16.82 1.94 -26.95
C LEU A 40 17.49 1.50 -25.64
N VAL A 41 18.82 1.53 -25.57
CA VAL A 41 19.56 1.18 -24.34
C VAL A 41 19.23 2.14 -23.21
N VAL A 42 19.22 3.46 -23.46
CA VAL A 42 18.87 4.47 -22.45
C VAL A 42 17.44 4.29 -21.98
N TYR A 43 16.50 4.07 -22.89
CA TYR A 43 15.10 3.83 -22.55
C TYR A 43 14.93 2.56 -21.71
N MET A 44 15.58 1.46 -22.08
CA MET A 44 15.54 0.21 -21.32
C MET A 44 16.18 0.37 -19.94
N TYR A 45 17.25 1.16 -19.82
CA TYR A 45 17.87 1.48 -18.55
C TYR A 45 16.93 2.32 -17.66
N GLN A 46 16.30 3.36 -18.21
CA GLN A 46 15.32 4.16 -17.48
C GLN A 46 14.11 3.34 -17.06
N LEU A 47 13.58 2.49 -17.96
CA LEU A 47 12.49 1.58 -17.64
C LEU A 47 12.88 0.67 -16.48
N ARG A 48 14.07 0.07 -16.50
CA ARG A 48 14.55 -0.81 -15.44
C ARG A 48 14.82 -0.10 -14.11
N THR A 49 15.23 1.18 -14.11
CA THR A 49 15.72 1.85 -12.89
C THR A 49 14.75 2.87 -12.29
N GLN A 50 13.85 3.42 -13.11
CA GLN A 50 12.93 4.49 -12.70
C GLN A 50 11.47 4.08 -12.74
N SER A 51 11.10 2.97 -13.39
CA SER A 51 9.72 2.49 -13.44
C SER A 51 9.46 1.36 -12.43
N ILE A 52 8.27 0.76 -12.52
CA ILE A 52 7.90 -0.42 -11.73
C ILE A 52 8.89 -1.58 -11.88
N PHE A 53 9.56 -1.72 -13.03
CA PHE A 53 10.56 -2.77 -13.28
C PHE A 53 11.81 -2.63 -12.40
N ALA A 54 12.00 -1.54 -11.68
CA ALA A 54 13.06 -1.44 -10.68
C ALA A 54 12.77 -2.27 -9.41
N CYS A 55 11.53 -2.71 -9.23
CA CYS A 55 11.09 -3.49 -8.08
C CYS A 55 10.90 -4.98 -8.43
N PRO A 56 10.99 -5.88 -7.44
CA PRO A 56 10.71 -7.28 -7.66
C PRO A 56 9.20 -7.54 -7.76
N ALA A 57 8.82 -8.66 -8.40
CA ALA A 57 7.43 -9.07 -8.65
C ALA A 57 7.04 -10.37 -7.91
N ASN A 58 7.82 -10.77 -6.92
CA ASN A 58 7.76 -12.11 -6.31
C ASN A 58 6.55 -12.33 -5.39
N LEU A 59 5.82 -11.28 -5.02
CA LEU A 59 4.67 -11.36 -4.10
C LEU A 59 3.36 -10.91 -4.75
N TYR A 60 3.29 -10.86 -6.08
CA TYR A 60 2.00 -10.75 -6.77
C TYR A 60 1.21 -12.05 -6.61
N ASP A 61 -0.05 -11.92 -6.25
CA ASP A 61 -1.06 -12.97 -6.36
C ASP A 61 -2.46 -12.35 -6.52
N SER A 62 -3.50 -13.17 -6.42
CA SER A 62 -4.90 -12.71 -6.53
C SER A 62 -5.29 -11.70 -5.46
N ASP A 63 -4.66 -11.75 -4.28
CA ASP A 63 -4.90 -10.85 -3.16
C ASP A 63 -3.84 -9.73 -3.08
N HIS A 64 -2.65 -9.86 -3.65
CA HIS A 64 -1.59 -8.88 -3.46
C HIS A 64 -1.27 -8.07 -4.73
N TYR A 65 -1.12 -6.75 -4.56
CA TYR A 65 -0.66 -5.82 -5.58
C TYR A 65 0.44 -4.92 -5.04
N ILE A 66 1.24 -4.31 -5.91
CA ILE A 66 2.26 -3.35 -5.46
C ILE A 66 1.57 -2.07 -4.99
N ALA A 67 1.67 -1.80 -3.69
CA ALA A 67 1.21 -0.57 -3.06
C ALA A 67 2.22 0.56 -3.25
N ASP A 68 3.51 0.23 -3.10
CA ASP A 68 4.61 1.16 -3.25
C ASP A 68 5.85 0.45 -3.79
N CYS A 69 6.65 1.19 -4.56
CA CYS A 69 7.91 0.77 -5.13
C CYS A 69 8.87 1.95 -5.02
N GLY A 70 10.06 1.72 -4.49
CA GLY A 70 11.12 2.71 -4.31
C GLY A 70 11.78 3.17 -5.62
N ALA A 71 11.00 3.32 -6.68
CA ALA A 71 11.41 3.83 -7.98
C ALA A 71 10.71 5.17 -8.24
N GLY A 72 11.48 6.19 -8.63
CA GLY A 72 10.99 7.57 -8.72
C GLY A 72 9.78 7.77 -9.63
N GLY A 73 9.66 6.97 -10.69
CA GLY A 73 8.55 7.06 -11.65
C GLY A 73 7.31 6.24 -11.27
N TYR A 74 7.36 5.36 -10.26
CA TYR A 74 6.22 4.52 -9.90
C TYR A 74 5.66 4.75 -8.50
N GLY A 75 6.49 5.07 -7.51
CA GLY A 75 6.14 5.04 -6.08
C GLY A 75 4.78 5.63 -5.67
N GLU A 76 4.33 5.22 -4.49
CA GLU A 76 3.09 5.64 -3.83
C GLU A 76 1.81 5.34 -4.63
N TYR A 77 1.71 4.16 -5.27
CA TYR A 77 0.54 3.76 -6.07
C TYR A 77 -0.75 3.69 -5.26
N GLU A 78 -0.70 3.12 -4.05
CA GLU A 78 -1.88 2.81 -3.24
C GLU A 78 -2.79 4.03 -2.99
N LYS A 79 -2.23 5.22 -2.74
CA LYS A 79 -3.04 6.39 -2.38
C LYS A 79 -3.97 6.79 -3.52
N GLY A 80 -3.44 6.87 -4.74
CA GLY A 80 -4.25 7.13 -5.93
C GLY A 80 -5.13 5.94 -6.30
N ALA A 81 -4.69 4.70 -6.03
CA ALA A 81 -5.51 3.52 -6.27
C ALA A 81 -6.81 3.54 -5.44
N PHE A 82 -6.75 3.94 -4.17
CA PHE A 82 -7.94 4.14 -3.34
C PHE A 82 -8.75 5.37 -3.76
N TRP A 83 -8.09 6.51 -3.99
CA TRP A 83 -8.78 7.76 -4.28
C TRP A 83 -9.56 7.73 -5.60
N PHE A 84 -8.98 7.12 -6.64
CA PHE A 84 -9.56 7.01 -7.98
C PHE A 84 -10.26 5.67 -8.24
N ASP A 85 -10.40 4.81 -7.22
CA ASP A 85 -11.07 3.50 -7.32
C ASP A 85 -10.47 2.57 -8.39
N LEU A 86 -9.13 2.53 -8.44
CA LEU A 86 -8.39 1.75 -9.43
C LEU A 86 -8.24 0.28 -9.02
N GLU A 87 -8.44 -0.05 -7.74
CA GLU A 87 -8.58 -1.43 -7.27
C GLU A 87 -9.98 -1.61 -6.66
N PRO A 88 -11.04 -1.85 -7.46
CA PRO A 88 -12.41 -1.86 -6.95
C PRO A 88 -12.67 -2.89 -5.85
N SER A 89 -11.98 -4.04 -5.88
CA SER A 89 -12.08 -5.06 -4.84
C SER A 89 -11.56 -4.53 -3.50
N VAL A 90 -10.45 -3.78 -3.49
CA VAL A 90 -9.90 -3.13 -2.30
C VAL A 90 -10.93 -2.21 -1.66
N ARG A 91 -11.58 -1.36 -2.47
CA ARG A 91 -12.64 -0.47 -1.99
C ARG A 91 -13.84 -1.25 -1.46
N ALA A 92 -14.21 -2.35 -2.12
CA ALA A 92 -15.29 -3.21 -1.66
C ALA A 92 -15.00 -3.89 -0.33
N PHE A 93 -13.78 -4.40 -0.12
CA PHE A 93 -13.37 -4.99 1.15
C PHE A 93 -13.30 -3.94 2.27
N ALA A 94 -12.70 -2.77 2.01
CA ALA A 94 -12.68 -1.66 2.96
C ALA A 94 -14.09 -1.16 3.32
N LYS A 95 -15.00 -1.10 2.34
CA LYS A 95 -16.40 -0.71 2.56
C LYS A 95 -17.14 -1.70 3.44
N ASN A 96 -16.90 -3.00 3.24
CA ASN A 96 -17.63 -4.07 3.89
C ASN A 96 -16.91 -4.63 5.13
N ALA A 97 -15.77 -4.07 5.54
CA ALA A 97 -15.12 -4.48 6.77
C ALA A 97 -16.01 -4.20 7.98
N ASP A 98 -16.00 -5.12 8.95
CA ASP A 98 -16.72 -4.94 10.21
C ASP A 98 -15.90 -4.07 11.18
N VAL A 99 -14.56 -4.15 11.06
CA VAL A 99 -13.60 -3.30 11.78
C VAL A 99 -12.67 -2.60 10.80
N LEU A 100 -12.61 -1.26 10.89
CA LEU A 100 -11.74 -0.45 10.02
C LEU A 100 -10.62 0.18 10.85
N PHE A 101 -9.38 -0.08 10.45
CA PHE A 101 -8.22 0.59 11.03
C PHE A 101 -7.86 1.79 10.14
N VAL A 102 -7.79 2.98 10.71
CA VAL A 102 -7.55 4.22 9.96
C VAL A 102 -6.34 4.94 10.54
N GLY A 103 -5.33 5.19 9.73
CA GLY A 103 -4.11 5.83 10.23
C GLY A 103 -3.08 6.10 9.15
N ASP A 104 -1.84 6.26 9.59
CA ASP A 104 -0.68 6.47 8.73
C ASP A 104 0.11 5.16 8.53
N SER A 105 1.35 5.30 8.08
CA SER A 105 2.23 4.16 7.80
C SER A 105 2.57 3.34 9.03
N ARG A 106 2.53 3.92 10.23
CA ARG A 106 2.86 3.22 11.48
C ARG A 106 1.73 2.30 11.88
N LEU A 107 0.48 2.78 11.84
CA LEU A 107 -0.69 1.92 12.03
C LEU A 107 -0.70 0.80 11.00
N GLN A 108 -0.44 1.14 9.74
CA GLN A 108 -0.44 0.18 8.65
C GLN A 108 0.60 -0.92 8.86
N VAL A 109 1.85 -0.58 9.22
CA VAL A 109 2.89 -1.57 9.51
C VAL A 109 2.61 -2.33 10.81
N GLY A 110 2.22 -1.64 11.88
CA GLY A 110 2.00 -2.21 13.22
C GLY A 110 0.93 -3.29 13.27
N PHE A 111 -0.10 -3.18 12.42
CA PHE A 111 -1.18 -4.18 12.32
C PHE A 111 -1.06 -5.13 11.14
N SER A 112 -0.07 -4.97 10.24
CA SER A 112 0.19 -5.92 9.14
C SER A 112 0.91 -7.17 9.66
N THR A 113 0.24 -7.94 10.51
CA THR A 113 0.82 -9.04 11.29
C THR A 113 -0.08 -10.28 11.28
N ALA A 114 0.51 -11.43 11.61
CA ALA A 114 -0.26 -12.65 11.79
C ALA A 114 -1.14 -12.59 13.05
N ALA A 115 -0.74 -11.84 14.09
CA ALA A 115 -1.58 -11.63 15.27
C ALA A 115 -2.92 -10.98 14.91
N THR A 116 -2.89 -9.94 14.07
CA THR A 116 -4.11 -9.30 13.55
C THR A 116 -4.96 -10.29 12.77
N ALA A 117 -4.38 -10.95 11.76
CA ALA A 117 -5.11 -11.90 10.93
C ALA A 117 -5.74 -13.04 11.75
N ASN A 118 -4.98 -13.60 12.69
CA ASN A 118 -5.43 -14.71 13.53
C ASN A 118 -6.55 -14.29 14.48
N TRP A 119 -6.47 -13.09 15.08
CA TRP A 119 -7.54 -12.60 15.96
C TRP A 119 -8.86 -12.43 15.21
N PHE A 120 -8.83 -11.81 14.04
CA PHE A 120 -10.03 -11.60 13.23
C PHE A 120 -10.59 -12.90 12.64
N SER A 121 -9.72 -13.82 12.24
CA SER A 121 -10.11 -15.18 11.85
C SER A 121 -10.83 -15.91 12.99
N ALA A 122 -10.25 -15.90 14.20
CA ALA A 122 -10.86 -16.50 15.39
C ALA A 122 -12.20 -15.84 15.77
N ALA A 123 -12.31 -14.53 15.60
CA ALA A 123 -13.54 -13.77 15.84
C ALA A 123 -14.57 -13.89 14.69
N SER A 124 -14.27 -14.62 13.61
CA SER A 124 -15.12 -14.72 12.41
C SER A 124 -15.62 -13.35 11.93
N THR A 125 -14.70 -12.38 11.87
CA THR A 125 -14.99 -10.96 11.62
C THR A 125 -14.04 -10.42 10.58
N ARG A 126 -14.52 -9.57 9.68
CA ARG A 126 -13.69 -8.94 8.65
C ARG A 126 -13.08 -7.65 9.15
N TYR A 127 -11.81 -7.44 8.82
CA TYR A 127 -11.13 -6.18 9.07
C TYR A 127 -10.52 -5.63 7.80
N TYR A 128 -10.25 -4.34 7.80
CA TYR A 128 -9.46 -3.72 6.77
C TYR A 128 -8.50 -2.69 7.36
N LEU A 129 -7.22 -2.80 6.99
CA LEU A 129 -6.20 -1.80 7.31
C LEU A 129 -6.27 -0.71 6.24
N LEU A 130 -6.79 0.45 6.61
CA LEU A 130 -6.88 1.66 5.81
C LEU A 130 -5.85 2.70 6.30
N GLY A 131 -4.62 2.24 6.53
CA GLY A 131 -3.45 3.12 6.66
C GLY A 131 -2.71 3.25 5.34
N PHE A 132 -1.82 4.23 5.26
CA PHE A 132 -1.09 4.57 4.02
C PHE A 132 0.34 5.00 4.33
N GLY A 133 1.27 4.70 3.42
CA GLY A 133 2.66 5.13 3.50
C GLY A 133 2.82 6.66 3.67
N GLY A 134 3.78 7.08 4.47
CA GLY A 134 4.11 8.49 4.70
C GLY A 134 3.30 9.15 5.83
N LEU A 135 3.11 10.47 5.73
CA LEU A 135 2.47 11.31 6.75
C LEU A 135 0.97 11.53 6.49
N GLU A 136 0.29 10.51 5.98
CA GLU A 136 -1.13 10.64 5.68
C GLU A 136 -1.95 10.82 6.97
N ASN A 137 -2.96 11.68 6.89
CA ASN A 137 -3.67 12.20 8.05
C ASN A 137 -5.18 12.31 7.77
N MET A 138 -5.89 12.96 8.69
CA MET A 138 -7.34 13.08 8.67
C MET A 138 -7.90 13.74 7.42
N VAL A 139 -7.13 14.57 6.70
CA VAL A 139 -7.58 15.20 5.45
C VAL A 139 -7.81 14.14 4.39
N PHE A 140 -6.80 13.30 4.15
CA PHE A 140 -6.89 12.21 3.18
C PHE A 140 -7.87 11.14 3.64
N ALA A 141 -7.72 10.67 4.89
CA ALA A 141 -8.58 9.63 5.44
C ALA A 141 -10.05 10.07 5.43
N GLY A 142 -10.37 11.31 5.80
CA GLY A 142 -11.75 11.82 5.80
C GLY A 142 -12.33 11.88 4.39
N GLY A 143 -11.53 12.32 3.41
CA GLY A 143 -11.90 12.27 2.01
C GLY A 143 -12.18 10.85 1.51
N LEU A 144 -11.34 9.89 1.89
CA LEU A 144 -11.54 8.48 1.56
C LEU A 144 -12.77 7.89 2.24
N LEU A 145 -12.99 8.11 3.54
CA LEU A 145 -14.17 7.59 4.25
C LEU A 145 -15.48 8.08 3.61
N ARG A 146 -15.55 9.36 3.19
CA ARG A 146 -16.72 9.88 2.47
C ARG A 146 -16.93 9.20 1.11
N ARG A 147 -15.86 8.84 0.41
CA ARG A 147 -15.94 8.12 -0.86
C ARG A 147 -16.31 6.65 -0.66
N ILE A 148 -15.63 5.95 0.24
CA ILE A 148 -15.80 4.51 0.48
C ILE A 148 -17.17 4.24 1.12
N GLN A 149 -17.62 5.13 2.01
CA GLN A 149 -18.78 4.95 2.88
C GLN A 149 -18.75 3.59 3.60
N PRO A 150 -17.74 3.34 4.46
CA PRO A 150 -17.62 2.06 5.14
C PRO A 150 -18.80 1.78 6.06
N LYS A 151 -19.12 0.49 6.20
CA LYS A 151 -20.15 -0.04 7.10
C LYS A 151 -19.56 -0.61 8.39
N ALA A 152 -18.33 -0.25 8.72
CA ALA A 152 -17.64 -0.76 9.88
C ALA A 152 -18.38 -0.39 11.16
N SER A 153 -18.46 -1.35 12.08
CA SER A 153 -19.06 -1.19 13.41
C SER A 153 -18.03 -0.66 14.42
N VAL A 154 -16.76 -0.88 14.15
CA VAL A 154 -15.64 -0.47 15.02
C VAL A 154 -14.57 0.24 14.19
N TYR A 155 -14.05 1.32 14.74
CA TYR A 155 -12.91 2.03 14.17
C TYR A 155 -11.73 1.99 15.14
N VAL A 156 -10.56 1.63 14.64
CA VAL A 156 -9.29 1.74 15.36
C VAL A 156 -8.47 2.84 14.70
N MET A 157 -8.09 3.87 15.44
CA MET A 157 -7.47 5.07 14.87
C MET A 157 -6.15 5.43 15.56
N GLN A 158 -5.12 5.67 14.76
CA GLN A 158 -3.85 6.22 15.24
C GLN A 158 -4.04 7.66 15.72
N VAL A 159 -3.37 8.08 16.79
CA VAL A 159 -3.46 9.46 17.30
C VAL A 159 -2.34 10.36 16.79
N ASP A 160 -1.07 10.03 17.07
CA ASP A 160 0.07 10.91 16.74
C ASP A 160 0.12 11.17 15.24
N GLY A 161 0.33 12.42 14.83
CA GLY A 161 0.40 12.85 13.43
C GLY A 161 -0.91 12.76 12.63
N PHE A 162 -1.83 11.83 12.95
CA PHE A 162 -3.03 11.56 12.17
C PHE A 162 -4.02 12.72 12.18
N PHE A 163 -4.17 13.43 13.30
CA PHE A 163 -5.09 14.58 13.39
C PHE A 163 -4.48 15.91 12.91
N THR A 164 -3.38 15.85 12.14
CA THR A 164 -2.85 17.03 11.45
C THR A 164 -3.73 17.42 10.25
N ARG A 165 -3.82 18.72 9.95
CA ARG A 165 -4.64 19.27 8.84
C ARG A 165 -3.81 19.65 7.61
N SER A 166 -2.58 19.14 7.51
CA SER A 166 -1.66 19.47 6.42
C SER A 166 -1.84 18.54 5.23
N GLU A 167 -1.60 19.03 4.03
CA GLU A 167 -1.54 18.17 2.84
C GLU A 167 -0.08 17.88 2.48
N SER A 168 0.28 16.60 2.43
CA SER A 168 1.58 16.16 1.92
C SER A 168 1.71 16.50 0.43
N PRO A 169 2.92 16.62 -0.13
CA PRO A 169 3.10 16.83 -1.58
C PRO A 169 2.40 15.75 -2.43
N ALA A 170 2.44 14.50 -1.97
CA ALA A 170 1.74 13.39 -2.62
C ALA A 170 0.22 13.55 -2.58
N LEU A 171 -0.32 13.96 -1.44
CA LEU A 171 -1.75 14.24 -1.30
C LEU A 171 -2.18 15.40 -2.20
N LYS A 172 -1.40 16.50 -2.24
CA LYS A 172 -1.68 17.62 -3.14
C LYS A 172 -1.75 17.19 -4.60
N ALA A 173 -0.84 16.31 -5.02
CA ALA A 173 -0.88 15.76 -6.38
C ALA A 173 -2.17 14.96 -6.62
N ILE A 174 -2.64 14.16 -5.66
CA ILE A 174 -3.88 13.38 -5.82
C ILE A 174 -5.14 14.27 -5.81
N LEU A 175 -5.16 15.29 -4.95
CA LEU A 175 -6.35 16.13 -4.74
C LEU A 175 -6.53 17.21 -5.79
N HIS A 176 -5.43 17.81 -6.25
CA HIS A 176 -5.48 19.07 -7.01
C HIS A 176 -4.97 18.97 -8.44
N ASP A 177 -4.20 17.94 -8.79
CA ASP A 177 -3.69 17.79 -10.16
C ASP A 177 -4.72 17.07 -11.05
N PRO A 178 -5.22 17.73 -12.13
CA PRO A 178 -6.22 17.14 -13.01
C PRO A 178 -5.72 15.87 -13.73
N GLU A 179 -4.41 15.73 -13.93
CA GLU A 179 -3.79 14.58 -14.61
C GLU A 179 -3.47 13.42 -13.65
N ALA A 180 -3.69 13.59 -12.35
CA ALA A 180 -3.36 12.58 -11.35
C ALA A 180 -4.04 11.24 -11.66
N ARG A 181 -5.34 11.24 -11.97
CA ARG A 181 -6.08 10.02 -12.29
C ARG A 181 -5.42 9.24 -13.43
N HIS A 182 -5.10 9.91 -14.54
CA HIS A 182 -4.48 9.29 -15.69
C HIS A 182 -3.13 8.66 -15.33
N ARG A 183 -2.28 9.37 -14.57
CA ARG A 183 -0.98 8.82 -14.11
C ARG A 183 -1.15 7.56 -13.29
N TYR A 184 -2.13 7.50 -12.39
CA TYR A 184 -2.38 6.31 -11.58
C TYR A 184 -3.02 5.17 -12.39
N GLU A 185 -3.85 5.45 -13.40
CA GLU A 185 -4.34 4.45 -14.34
C GLU A 185 -3.20 3.82 -15.16
N VAL A 186 -2.24 4.63 -15.60
CA VAL A 186 -1.02 4.16 -16.26
C VAL A 186 -0.19 3.28 -15.31
N LYS A 187 0.00 3.68 -14.04
CA LYS A 187 0.66 2.84 -13.03
C LYS A 187 -0.04 1.49 -12.86
N ARG A 188 -1.38 1.48 -12.75
CA ARG A 188 -2.16 0.23 -12.67
C ARG A 188 -1.93 -0.68 -13.87
N LEU A 189 -1.97 -0.12 -15.08
CA LEU A 189 -1.73 -0.87 -16.31
C LEU A 189 -0.34 -1.52 -16.27
N TRP A 190 0.67 -0.77 -15.85
CA TRP A 190 2.04 -1.27 -15.75
C TRP A 190 2.20 -2.40 -14.73
N GLN A 191 1.39 -2.50 -13.66
CA GLN A 191 1.40 -3.69 -12.79
C GLN A 191 1.07 -4.97 -13.58
N ARG A 192 0.07 -4.90 -14.48
CA ARG A 192 -0.36 -6.05 -15.30
C ARG A 192 0.68 -6.49 -16.32
N VAL A 193 1.54 -5.58 -16.76
CA VAL A 193 2.68 -5.89 -17.62
C VAL A 193 3.86 -6.40 -16.80
N HIS A 194 4.12 -5.76 -15.66
CA HIS A 194 5.23 -6.04 -14.77
C HIS A 194 5.19 -7.46 -14.21
N GLU A 195 4.06 -7.91 -13.69
CA GLU A 195 3.93 -9.26 -13.10
C GLU A 195 4.39 -10.38 -14.06
N PRO A 196 3.80 -10.55 -15.26
CA PRO A 196 4.21 -11.62 -16.15
C PRO A 196 5.63 -11.44 -16.67
N VAL A 197 6.07 -10.20 -16.96
CA VAL A 197 7.43 -9.96 -17.47
C VAL A 197 8.47 -10.33 -16.40
N CYS A 198 8.32 -9.86 -15.17
CA CYS A 198 9.27 -10.15 -14.10
C CYS A 198 9.21 -11.59 -13.60
N ARG A 199 8.06 -12.27 -13.72
CA ARG A 199 7.95 -13.70 -13.40
C ARG A 199 8.70 -14.57 -14.42
N ASN A 200 8.62 -14.23 -15.71
CA ASN A 200 9.26 -15.01 -16.78
C ASN A 200 10.69 -14.57 -17.08
N LEU A 201 11.04 -13.31 -16.78
CA LEU A 201 12.35 -12.70 -17.04
C LEU A 201 12.83 -11.97 -15.77
N PRO A 202 13.11 -12.69 -14.66
CA PRO A 202 13.47 -12.06 -13.38
C PRO A 202 14.73 -11.19 -13.48
N GLY A 203 15.65 -11.55 -14.39
CA GLY A 203 16.85 -10.77 -14.67
C GLY A 203 16.56 -9.38 -15.26
N PHE A 204 15.34 -9.09 -15.73
CA PHE A 204 14.93 -7.77 -16.21
C PHE A 204 14.50 -6.83 -15.09
N CYS A 205 14.18 -7.37 -13.90
CA CYS A 205 13.59 -6.61 -12.81
C CYS A 205 14.61 -6.35 -11.71
N GLY A 206 14.46 -5.20 -11.05
CA GLY A 206 15.37 -4.74 -10.03
C GLY A 206 15.03 -5.28 -8.64
N HIS A 207 15.72 -4.72 -7.65
CA HIS A 207 15.63 -5.11 -6.24
C HIS A 207 15.32 -3.90 -5.36
N ASN A 208 14.75 -2.83 -5.93
CA ASN A 208 14.36 -1.68 -5.13
C ASN A 208 13.33 -2.12 -4.07
N PRO A 209 13.31 -1.46 -2.90
CA PRO A 209 12.31 -1.72 -1.88
C PRO A 209 10.91 -1.65 -2.48
N VAL A 210 10.12 -2.68 -2.21
CA VAL A 210 8.75 -2.79 -2.70
C VAL A 210 7.87 -3.27 -1.58
N ARG A 211 6.62 -2.83 -1.63
CA ARG A 211 5.60 -3.19 -0.69
C ARG A 211 4.37 -3.64 -1.43
N PHE A 212 3.88 -4.80 -1.04
CA PHE A 212 2.64 -5.34 -1.55
C PHE A 212 1.54 -5.13 -0.53
N ARG A 213 0.30 -4.94 -0.99
CA ARG A 213 -0.87 -4.77 -0.14
C ARG A 213 -1.92 -5.80 -0.50
N SER A 214 -2.45 -6.46 0.53
CA SER A 214 -3.60 -7.36 0.43
C SER A 214 -4.83 -6.57 0.00
N ARG A 215 -5.58 -7.11 -0.96
CA ARG A 215 -6.83 -6.56 -1.45
C ARG A 215 -7.95 -6.82 -0.46
N GLU A 216 -7.91 -7.94 0.25
CA GLU A 216 -8.92 -8.37 1.21
C GLU A 216 -8.78 -7.68 2.57
N THR A 217 -7.56 -7.59 3.10
CA THR A 217 -7.33 -7.10 4.48
C THR A 217 -6.65 -5.74 4.52
N GLY A 218 -6.10 -5.29 3.39
CA GLY A 218 -5.28 -4.09 3.34
C GLY A 218 -3.90 -4.25 3.98
N ALA A 219 -3.54 -5.42 4.51
CA ALA A 219 -2.25 -5.65 5.15
C ALA A 219 -1.07 -5.56 4.17
N TYR A 220 0.05 -5.08 4.67
CA TYR A 220 1.32 -5.05 3.93
C TYR A 220 2.05 -6.37 4.03
N ILE A 221 2.69 -6.74 2.92
CA ILE A 221 3.71 -7.76 2.87
C ILE A 221 4.91 -7.21 2.09
N ASP A 222 6.06 -7.24 2.74
CA ASP A 222 7.35 -6.84 2.16
C ASP A 222 8.16 -8.12 1.85
N PRO A 223 9.02 -8.12 0.81
CA PRO A 223 9.98 -9.19 0.59
C PRO A 223 10.86 -9.42 1.83
N PRO A 224 11.36 -10.66 2.04
CA PRO A 224 12.26 -10.94 3.15
C PRO A 224 13.48 -10.03 3.15
N ARG A 225 13.76 -9.39 4.29
CA ARG A 225 14.94 -8.54 4.49
C ARG A 225 15.46 -8.65 5.92
N LYS A 226 16.68 -8.18 6.13
CA LYS A 226 17.20 -7.98 7.48
C LYS A 226 16.48 -6.80 8.12
N TRP A 227 16.11 -7.00 9.38
CA TRP A 227 15.46 -5.98 10.17
C TRP A 227 16.46 -5.37 11.12
N GLU A 228 16.48 -4.05 11.17
CA GLU A 228 17.17 -3.32 12.22
C GLU A 228 16.36 -3.38 13.51
N HIS A 229 17.04 -3.07 14.61
CA HIS A 229 16.43 -3.02 15.93
C HIS A 229 16.81 -1.72 16.63
N ILE A 230 16.04 -0.67 16.33
CA ILE A 230 16.13 0.61 17.03
C ILE A 230 15.05 0.61 18.12
N PRO A 231 15.41 0.61 19.42
CA PRO A 231 14.43 0.49 20.50
C PRO A 231 13.34 1.56 20.42
N VAL A 232 12.11 1.15 20.72
CA VAL A 232 11.01 2.11 20.93
C VAL A 232 11.29 2.90 22.21
N SER A 233 10.77 4.12 22.28
CA SER A 233 10.80 4.89 23.51
C SER A 233 9.55 5.74 23.61
N TYR A 234 9.15 6.04 24.85
CA TYR A 234 7.91 6.73 25.16
C TYR A 234 8.21 8.08 25.79
N ASP A 235 7.67 9.13 25.17
CA ASP A 235 7.69 10.48 25.68
C ASP A 235 6.35 10.77 26.37
N GLN A 236 6.41 10.86 27.70
CA GLN A 236 5.25 11.14 28.54
C GLN A 236 4.96 12.65 28.64
N ALA A 237 5.84 13.52 28.11
CA ALA A 237 5.63 14.95 28.16
C ALA A 237 4.38 15.34 27.34
N ILE A 238 3.60 16.25 27.91
CA ILE A 238 2.38 16.76 27.28
C ILE A 238 2.68 18.14 26.69
N ASN A 239 2.48 18.27 25.38
CA ASN A 239 2.42 19.56 24.70
C ASN A 239 0.94 19.96 24.57
N GLN A 240 0.50 20.90 25.40
CA GLN A 240 -0.91 21.28 25.46
C GLN A 240 -1.44 21.87 24.14
N ASP A 241 -0.61 22.61 23.40
CA ASP A 241 -1.02 23.18 22.11
C ASP A 241 -1.26 22.09 21.07
N ALA A 242 -0.39 21.07 21.03
CA ALA A 242 -0.56 19.91 20.18
C ALA A 242 -1.81 19.10 20.57
N VAL A 243 -2.03 18.90 21.87
CA VAL A 243 -3.22 18.20 22.39
C VAL A 243 -4.50 18.94 22.02
N ASN A 244 -4.56 20.25 22.23
CA ASN A 244 -5.73 21.06 21.90
C ASN A 244 -6.03 21.00 20.38
N SER A 245 -5.00 21.22 19.56
CA SER A 245 -5.11 21.17 18.10
C SER A 245 -5.60 19.81 17.60
N TYR A 246 -5.02 18.71 18.12
CA TYR A 246 -5.43 17.35 17.76
C TYR A 246 -6.82 17.01 18.28
N THR A 247 -7.20 17.49 19.46
CA THR A 247 -8.55 17.27 20.02
C THR A 247 -9.60 17.95 19.15
N ASP A 248 -9.41 19.22 18.78
CA ASP A 248 -10.33 19.95 17.90
C ASP A 248 -10.47 19.26 16.53
N ALA A 249 -9.35 18.82 15.97
CA ALA A 249 -9.30 18.06 14.73
C ALA A 249 -10.01 16.70 14.83
N ALA A 250 -9.80 15.98 15.94
CA ALA A 250 -10.43 14.71 16.21
C ALA A 250 -11.94 14.85 16.40
N ILE A 251 -12.44 15.87 17.11
CA ILE A 251 -13.88 16.13 17.25
C ILE A 251 -14.53 16.28 15.87
N LEU A 252 -13.93 17.10 15.00
CA LEU A 252 -14.42 17.29 13.63
C LEU A 252 -14.40 15.99 12.83
N PHE A 253 -13.32 15.21 12.92
CA PHE A 253 -13.19 13.95 12.19
C PHE A 253 -14.19 12.90 12.67
N LEU A 254 -14.27 12.67 13.99
CA LEU A 254 -15.10 11.65 14.61
C LEU A 254 -16.59 11.95 14.43
N SER A 255 -17.00 13.22 14.31
CA SER A 255 -18.39 13.58 13.99
C SER A 255 -18.89 13.03 12.65
N GLN A 256 -17.97 12.64 11.75
CA GLN A 256 -18.28 12.11 10.43
C GLN A 256 -18.23 10.57 10.38
N VAL A 257 -17.81 9.92 11.47
CA VAL A 257 -17.68 8.46 11.54
C VAL A 257 -19.03 7.88 11.97
N PRO A 258 -19.62 6.94 11.22
CA PRO A 258 -20.99 6.49 11.44
C PRO A 258 -21.11 5.42 12.55
N VAL A 259 -20.41 5.61 13.68
CA VAL A 259 -20.46 4.71 14.84
C VAL A 259 -20.62 5.50 16.14
N LYS A 260 -21.14 4.84 17.17
CA LYS A 260 -21.17 5.40 18.53
C LYS A 260 -19.72 5.70 18.98
N PRO A 261 -19.45 6.82 19.68
CA PRO A 261 -18.10 7.13 20.17
C PRO A 261 -17.47 6.01 20.99
N SER A 262 -18.30 5.22 21.69
CA SER A 262 -17.85 4.05 22.44
C SER A 262 -17.26 2.92 21.60
N CYS A 263 -17.47 2.91 20.28
CA CYS A 263 -16.93 1.94 19.32
C CYS A 263 -15.80 2.50 18.45
N VAL A 264 -15.26 3.65 18.86
CA VAL A 264 -13.97 4.16 18.40
C VAL A 264 -12.92 3.80 19.45
N ILE A 265 -11.81 3.23 19.01
CA ILE A 265 -10.64 2.92 19.81
C ILE A 265 -9.48 3.74 19.26
N LEU A 266 -8.99 4.68 20.06
CA LEU A 266 -7.76 5.38 19.75
C LEU A 266 -6.57 4.50 20.15
N THR A 267 -5.51 4.53 19.34
CA THR A 267 -4.30 3.76 19.57
C THR A 267 -3.07 4.57 19.19
N GLU A 268 -1.91 4.10 19.62
CA GLU A 268 -0.62 4.68 19.28
C GLU A 268 0.39 3.56 19.05
N VAL A 269 0.67 3.25 17.78
CA VAL A 269 1.76 2.30 17.43
C VAL A 269 3.11 2.87 17.90
N PRO A 270 3.88 2.13 18.73
CA PRO A 270 5.15 2.60 19.25
C PRO A 270 6.22 2.82 18.17
N LYS A 271 6.99 3.89 18.36
CA LYS A 271 8.20 4.26 17.63
C LYS A 271 9.27 4.81 18.60
N THR A 272 10.40 5.26 18.07
CA THR A 272 11.35 6.03 18.88
C THR A 272 10.72 7.39 19.24
N LYS A 273 10.75 7.76 20.52
CA LYS A 273 10.14 8.99 21.07
C LYS A 273 8.65 9.12 20.77
N THR A 274 7.91 8.02 20.90
CA THR A 274 6.44 7.96 20.81
C THR A 274 5.82 9.01 21.72
N LYS A 275 5.02 9.93 21.19
CA LYS A 275 4.36 11.00 21.95
C LYS A 275 3.15 10.48 22.72
N ILE A 276 3.37 9.48 23.57
CA ILE A 276 2.31 8.76 24.27
C ILE A 276 1.57 9.65 25.26
N GLY A 277 2.26 10.62 25.88
CA GLY A 277 1.64 11.62 26.77
C GLY A 277 0.56 12.43 26.05
N ASN A 278 0.87 12.94 24.85
CA ASN A 278 -0.09 13.64 24.01
C ASN A 278 -1.25 12.73 23.59
N ALA A 279 -0.97 11.50 23.16
CA ALA A 279 -2.02 10.58 22.69
C ALA A 279 -3.03 10.23 23.81
N LYS A 280 -2.54 9.97 25.03
CA LYS A 280 -3.37 9.76 26.23
C LYS A 280 -4.20 11.00 26.57
N ALA A 281 -3.60 12.18 26.51
CA ALA A 281 -4.28 13.44 26.80
C ALA A 281 -5.39 13.75 25.79
N VAL A 282 -5.15 13.54 24.49
CA VAL A 282 -6.17 13.67 23.44
C VAL A 282 -7.33 12.70 23.68
N ALA A 283 -7.03 11.42 23.95
CA ALA A 283 -8.08 10.44 24.20
C ALA A 283 -8.92 10.77 25.44
N THR A 284 -8.27 11.29 26.49
CA THR A 284 -8.93 11.77 27.72
C THR A 284 -9.87 12.94 27.41
N ALA A 285 -9.39 13.94 26.65
CA ALA A 285 -10.19 15.10 26.26
C ALA A 285 -11.41 14.73 25.40
N LEU A 286 -11.28 13.67 24.59
CA LEU A 286 -12.37 13.13 23.76
C LEU A 286 -13.32 12.19 24.52
N GLY A 287 -13.01 11.81 25.76
CA GLY A 287 -13.74 10.77 26.49
C GLY A 287 -13.80 9.43 25.74
N THR A 288 -12.77 9.12 24.95
CA THR A 288 -12.73 7.95 24.05
C THR A 288 -11.74 6.90 24.58
N ASN A 289 -11.98 5.63 24.27
CA ASN A 289 -11.08 4.54 24.68
C ASN A 289 -9.71 4.71 24.03
N PHE A 290 -8.65 4.53 24.82
CA PHE A 290 -7.27 4.51 24.33
C PHE A 290 -6.62 3.18 24.67
N VAL A 291 -6.12 2.48 23.65
CA VAL A 291 -5.41 1.22 23.79
C VAL A 291 -4.08 1.30 23.06
N ALA A 292 -2.99 1.40 23.83
CA ALA A 292 -1.64 1.36 23.32
C ALA A 292 -0.75 0.64 24.35
N PRO A 293 -0.63 -0.70 24.27
CA PRO A 293 0.15 -1.46 25.25
C PRO A 293 1.61 -1.00 25.30
N GLU A 294 2.05 -0.60 26.48
CA GLU A 294 3.44 -0.22 26.77
C GLU A 294 4.21 -1.46 27.25
N ILE A 295 4.68 -2.27 26.30
CA ILE A 295 5.50 -3.45 26.61
C ILE A 295 6.91 -2.96 26.99
N SER A 296 7.36 -3.31 28.20
CA SER A 296 8.56 -2.76 28.84
C SER A 296 9.87 -3.13 28.15
N GLU A 297 9.94 -4.28 27.46
CA GLU A 297 11.17 -4.78 26.87
C GLU A 297 10.99 -5.37 25.47
N GLY A 298 12.05 -5.24 24.66
CA GLY A 298 12.21 -5.95 23.40
C GLY A 298 11.42 -5.39 22.22
N LEU A 299 10.62 -4.34 22.37
CA LEU A 299 10.03 -3.66 21.21
C LEU A 299 11.06 -2.77 20.50
N GLY A 300 11.02 -2.79 19.17
CA GLY A 300 11.97 -2.09 18.32
C GLY A 300 11.38 -1.76 16.95
N THR A 301 12.00 -0.78 16.31
CA THR A 301 11.69 -0.28 14.98
C THR A 301 12.81 -0.61 14.01
N ASP A 302 12.49 -0.55 12.73
CA ASP A 302 13.46 -0.78 11.66
C ASP A 302 14.18 0.52 11.24
N ASP A 303 13.52 1.67 11.38
CA ASP A 303 14.03 2.98 10.94
C ASP A 303 13.82 4.10 11.97
N GLY A 304 13.48 3.74 13.21
CA GLY A 304 13.09 4.68 14.26
C GLY A 304 11.60 5.08 14.22
N LEU A 305 10.87 4.75 13.14
CA LEU A 305 9.49 5.16 12.90
C LEU A 305 8.52 3.97 12.79
N HIS A 306 8.89 2.93 12.05
CA HIS A 306 8.07 1.76 11.77
C HIS A 306 8.56 0.58 12.60
N MET A 307 7.64 -0.06 13.32
CA MET A 307 7.95 -1.30 14.03
C MET A 307 8.51 -2.34 13.07
N ASN A 308 9.56 -3.06 13.48
CA ASN A 308 10.00 -4.22 12.71
C ASN A 308 8.98 -5.36 12.85
N ARG A 309 9.02 -6.33 11.93
CA ARG A 309 7.97 -7.35 11.84
C ARG A 309 7.80 -8.19 13.13
N PRO A 310 8.86 -8.69 13.79
CA PRO A 310 8.72 -9.43 15.05
C PRO A 310 8.11 -8.59 16.18
N THR A 311 8.45 -7.30 16.27
CA THR A 311 7.95 -6.44 17.35
C THR A 311 6.51 -5.99 17.08
N ALA A 312 6.17 -5.68 15.83
CA ALA A 312 4.80 -5.43 15.39
C ALA A 312 3.89 -6.63 15.74
N GLN A 313 4.35 -7.86 15.48
CA GLN A 313 3.63 -9.08 15.85
C GLN A 313 3.31 -9.14 17.36
N ARG A 314 4.31 -8.89 18.23
CA ARG A 314 4.10 -8.91 19.69
C ARG A 314 3.19 -7.78 20.17
N TRP A 315 3.37 -6.58 19.64
CA TRP A 315 2.59 -5.43 20.04
C TRP A 315 1.13 -5.54 19.59
N SER A 316 0.88 -5.97 18.34
CA SER A 316 -0.48 -6.21 17.84
C SER A 316 -1.18 -7.32 18.65
N GLN A 317 -0.49 -8.38 19.04
CA GLN A 317 -1.04 -9.38 19.95
C GLN A 317 -1.49 -8.75 21.29
N ALA A 318 -0.62 -7.98 21.95
CA ALA A 318 -0.97 -7.29 23.18
C ALA A 318 -2.11 -6.28 23.00
N PHE A 319 -2.20 -5.64 21.83
CA PHE A 319 -3.31 -4.74 21.51
C PHE A 319 -4.62 -5.50 21.50
N PHE A 320 -4.68 -6.67 20.85
CA PHE A 320 -5.91 -7.47 20.80
C PHE A 320 -6.26 -8.13 22.14
N GLU A 321 -5.28 -8.45 22.97
CA GLU A 321 -5.52 -8.87 24.37
C GLU A 321 -6.23 -7.76 25.16
N ALA A 322 -5.85 -6.50 24.96
CA ALA A 322 -6.45 -5.35 25.64
C ALA A 322 -7.77 -4.85 25.02
N ALA A 323 -7.86 -4.81 23.68
CA ALA A 323 -8.99 -4.23 22.94
C ALA A 323 -10.06 -5.24 22.54
N GLY A 324 -9.74 -6.54 22.51
CA GLY A 324 -10.54 -7.57 21.85
C GLY A 324 -11.97 -7.67 22.37
N SER A 325 -12.16 -7.67 23.69
CA SER A 325 -13.49 -7.73 24.32
C SER A 325 -14.37 -6.52 23.94
N LYS A 326 -13.75 -5.34 23.82
CA LYS A 326 -14.44 -4.13 23.41
C LYS A 326 -14.87 -4.18 21.94
N ILE A 327 -13.98 -4.65 21.07
CA ILE A 327 -14.27 -4.84 19.65
C ILE A 327 -15.46 -5.80 19.50
N GLN A 328 -15.41 -6.96 20.18
CA GLN A 328 -16.50 -7.95 20.16
C GLN A 328 -17.83 -7.36 20.64
N SER A 329 -17.84 -6.65 21.77
CA SER A 329 -19.07 -6.03 22.30
C SER A 329 -19.72 -5.04 21.32
N CYS A 330 -18.91 -4.29 20.56
CA CYS A 330 -19.43 -3.37 19.54
C CYS A 330 -19.99 -4.10 18.31
N LEU A 331 -19.35 -5.20 17.91
CA LEU A 331 -19.82 -6.04 16.80
C LEU A 331 -21.15 -6.72 17.14
N GLU A 332 -21.28 -7.28 18.34
CA GLU A 332 -22.51 -7.94 18.82
C GLU A 332 -23.69 -6.98 18.87
N LYS A 333 -23.50 -5.78 19.42
CA LYS A 333 -24.55 -4.74 19.47
C LYS A 333 -25.05 -4.38 18.08
N THR A 334 -24.14 -4.24 17.11
CA THR A 334 -24.52 -3.88 15.74
C THR A 334 -25.30 -5.01 15.06
N ARG A 335 -24.95 -6.27 15.32
CA ARG A 335 -25.71 -7.43 14.83
C ARG A 335 -27.11 -7.49 15.43
N SER A 336 -27.26 -7.22 16.72
CA SER A 336 -28.56 -7.18 17.40
C SER A 336 -29.46 -6.02 16.97
N ASP A 337 -28.87 -4.89 16.60
CA ASP A 337 -29.61 -3.69 16.14
C ASP A 337 -30.03 -3.79 14.66
N THR A 338 -29.55 -4.79 13.91
CA THR A 338 -29.96 -5.04 12.51
C THR A 338 -31.26 -5.85 12.51
N PRO A 339 -32.40 -5.31 12.03
CA PRO A 339 -33.64 -6.06 11.96
C PRO A 339 -33.43 -7.32 11.13
N VAL A 340 -33.75 -8.49 11.69
CA VAL A 340 -33.86 -9.71 10.91
C VAL A 340 -35.01 -9.48 9.94
N GLU A 341 -34.70 -9.24 8.67
CA GLU A 341 -35.68 -9.25 7.60
C GLU A 341 -36.23 -10.67 7.54
N GLN A 342 -37.35 -10.90 8.24
CA GLN A 342 -38.10 -12.13 8.15
C GLN A 342 -38.57 -12.23 6.70
N HIS A 343 -37.82 -12.96 5.88
CA HIS A 343 -38.35 -13.48 4.63
C HIS A 343 -39.55 -14.35 5.00
N LEU A 344 -40.72 -13.75 4.92
CA LEU A 344 -42.00 -14.43 4.79
C LEU A 344 -41.87 -15.34 3.57
N VAL A 345 -41.55 -16.60 3.83
CA VAL A 345 -41.78 -17.69 2.89
C VAL A 345 -43.30 -17.71 2.70
N ASP A 346 -43.74 -17.27 1.53
CA ASP A 346 -45.14 -17.35 1.12
C ASP A 346 -45.57 -18.83 1.13
N PRO A 347 -46.52 -19.25 1.99
CA PRO A 347 -46.97 -20.63 2.06
C PRO A 347 -47.86 -21.03 0.88
N THR A 348 -48.10 -20.14 -0.11
CA THR A 348 -49.07 -20.36 -1.19
C THR A 348 -48.46 -20.65 -2.57
N ALA A 349 -47.24 -21.17 -2.63
CA ALA A 349 -46.78 -21.89 -3.82
C ALA A 349 -47.40 -23.30 -3.84
N HIS A 350 -48.65 -23.35 -4.31
CA HIS A 350 -49.39 -24.58 -4.63
C HIS A 350 -48.83 -25.29 -5.86
#